data_AF-A0A519I5F2-F1
#
_entry.id   AF-A0A519I5F2-F1
#
_cell.length_a   1.000
_cell.length_b   1.000
_cell.length_c   1.000
_cell.angle_alpha   90.00
_cell.angle_beta   90.00
_cell.angle_gamma   90.00
#
_symmetry.space_group_name_H-M   'P 1'
#
loop_
_entity.id
_entity.type
_entity.pdbx_description
1 polymer ?
#
loop_
_entity_poly.entity_id
_entity_poly.type
_entity_poly.pdbx_seq_one_letter_code
_entity_poly.pdbx_strand_id
1 'polypeptide(L)'
;PEFALFLKFMREHGNVWSKLSCPERLSITGPRALDGEQNAYADVVPFARRVMEEFPDRVLWGTDWPHPNLKDHMPDDGLLVDFIPHVAPTADLQRRLLVDNPMRLYWPEEAAS
;
A
#
# COMPACT_ATOMS: atom_id res chain seq x y z
N PRO A 1 -18.01 6.77 3.64
CA PRO A 1 -17.85 8.18 4.10
C PRO A 1 -16.50 8.42 4.79
N GLU A 2 -16.01 7.38 5.47
CA GLU A 2 -14.78 7.24 6.22
C GLU A 2 -13.54 7.41 5.33
N PHE A 3 -13.51 6.77 4.15
CA PHE A 3 -12.40 6.93 3.21
C PHE A 3 -12.22 8.39 2.74
N ALA A 4 -13.32 9.11 2.53
CA ALA A 4 -13.25 10.52 2.15
C ALA A 4 -12.71 11.40 3.29
N LEU A 5 -12.99 11.05 4.55
CA LEU A 5 -12.40 11.72 5.72
C LEU A 5 -10.90 11.46 5.83
N PHE A 6 -10.46 10.24 5.53
CA PHE A 6 -9.03 9.92 5.44
C PHE A 6 -8.32 10.75 4.37
N LEU A 7 -8.87 10.84 3.16
CA LEU A 7 -8.32 11.69 2.10
C LEU A 7 -8.30 13.17 2.52
N LYS A 8 -9.36 13.65 3.18
CA LYS A 8 -9.42 15.01 3.72
C LYS A 8 -8.29 15.27 4.72
N PHE A 9 -8.07 14.36 5.67
CA PHE A 9 -6.99 14.44 6.64
C PHE A 9 -5.61 14.54 5.96
N MET A 10 -5.34 13.71 4.94
CA MET A 10 -4.10 13.78 4.18
C MET A 10 -3.93 15.09 3.39
N ARG A 11 -5.02 15.68 2.88
CA ARG A 11 -4.98 17.00 2.20
C ARG A 11 -4.66 18.13 3.17
N GLU A 12 -5.29 18.11 4.35
CA GLU A 12 -5.16 19.17 5.34
C GLU A 12 -3.79 19.16 6.05
N HIS A 13 -3.12 18.01 6.08
CA HIS A 13 -1.84 17.85 6.77
C HIS A 13 -0.72 17.40 5.82
N GLY A 14 0.16 18.34 5.46
CA GLY A 14 1.30 18.11 4.55
C GLY A 14 2.30 17.06 5.02
N ASN A 15 2.40 16.83 6.33
CA ASN A 15 3.36 15.95 6.98
C ASN A 15 2.85 14.52 7.23
N VAL A 16 1.64 14.18 6.78
CA VAL A 16 1.06 12.83 6.94
C VAL A 16 1.49 11.93 5.80
N TRP A 17 1.92 10.72 6.15
CA TRP A 17 2.26 9.64 5.22
C TRP A 17 1.27 8.50 5.36
N SER A 18 1.04 7.76 4.28
CA SER A 18 0.18 6.57 4.28
C SER A 18 0.91 5.34 3.80
N LYS A 19 0.72 4.22 4.49
CA LYS A 19 1.18 2.92 4.01
C LYS A 19 0.07 2.25 3.21
N LEU A 20 0.33 1.92 1.95
CA LEU A 20 -0.62 1.23 1.06
C LEU A 20 -0.49 -0.30 1.23
N SER A 21 -0.64 -0.79 2.46
CA SER A 21 -0.41 -2.20 2.82
C SER A 21 -1.63 -2.85 3.47
N CYS A 22 -1.44 -4.08 3.96
CA CYS A 22 -2.43 -4.86 4.68
C CYS A 22 -3.75 -5.13 3.92
N PRO A 23 -3.73 -5.39 2.59
CA PRO A 23 -4.96 -5.67 1.87
C PRO A 23 -5.69 -6.93 2.40
N GLU A 24 -4.96 -7.86 3.01
CA GLU A 24 -5.49 -9.06 3.68
C GLU A 24 -6.34 -8.76 4.92
N ARG A 25 -6.23 -7.56 5.49
CA ARG A 25 -7.05 -7.10 6.63
C ARG A 25 -8.22 -6.22 6.21
N LEU A 26 -8.09 -5.56 5.05
CA LEU A 26 -9.04 -4.58 4.56
C LEU A 26 -10.05 -5.18 3.58
N SER A 27 -9.67 -6.25 2.89
CA SER A 27 -10.54 -6.98 1.98
C SER A 27 -11.71 -7.58 2.74
N ILE A 28 -12.91 -7.39 2.20
CA ILE A 28 -14.14 -8.00 2.71
C ILE A 28 -14.62 -9.08 1.74
N THR A 29 -14.40 -8.86 0.44
CA THR A 29 -14.96 -9.68 -0.65
C THR A 29 -13.92 -10.12 -1.67
N GLY A 30 -12.74 -9.50 -1.70
CA GLY A 30 -11.67 -9.85 -2.61
C GLY A 30 -11.11 -11.24 -2.31
N PRO A 31 -10.64 -11.98 -3.34
CA PRO A 31 -10.10 -13.32 -3.15
C PRO A 31 -8.82 -13.25 -2.30
N ARG A 32 -8.54 -14.28 -1.52
CA ARG A 32 -7.38 -14.32 -0.61
C ARG A 32 -6.12 -14.61 -1.42
N ALA A 33 -4.97 -14.11 -0.95
CA ALA A 33 -3.65 -14.42 -1.51
C ALA A 33 -3.23 -15.84 -1.12
N LEU A 34 -3.91 -16.83 -1.68
CA LEU A 34 -3.70 -18.26 -1.47
C LEU A 34 -3.74 -18.97 -2.83
N ASP A 35 -3.16 -20.17 -2.89
CA ASP A 35 -3.29 -21.09 -4.03
C ASP A 35 -2.93 -20.48 -5.41
N GLY A 36 -2.02 -19.50 -5.43
CA GLY A 36 -1.56 -18.84 -6.66
C GLY A 36 -2.46 -17.73 -7.18
N GLU A 37 -3.40 -17.21 -6.37
CA GLU A 37 -4.26 -16.09 -6.76
C GLU A 37 -3.48 -14.78 -6.94
N GLN A 38 -3.39 -14.29 -8.18
CA GLN A 38 -2.63 -13.09 -8.58
C GLN A 38 -3.45 -11.79 -8.51
N ASN A 39 -4.77 -11.89 -8.33
CA ASN A 39 -5.69 -10.75 -8.17
C ASN A 39 -6.28 -10.72 -6.76
N ALA A 40 -5.48 -11.12 -5.77
CA ALA A 40 -5.88 -11.12 -4.37
C ALA A 40 -6.31 -9.72 -3.90
N TYR A 41 -7.35 -9.67 -3.07
CA TYR A 41 -7.84 -8.46 -2.42
C TYR A 41 -8.22 -7.32 -3.39
N ALA A 42 -8.72 -7.69 -4.57
CA ALA A 42 -9.05 -6.76 -5.65
C ALA A 42 -10.05 -5.65 -5.23
N ASP A 43 -10.86 -5.86 -4.20
CA ASP A 43 -11.79 -4.87 -3.65
C ASP A 43 -11.09 -3.70 -2.92
N VAL A 44 -9.86 -3.89 -2.47
CA VAL A 44 -9.03 -2.85 -1.81
C VAL A 44 -8.26 -2.01 -2.84
N VAL A 45 -7.95 -2.58 -4.00
CA VAL A 45 -7.12 -1.95 -5.05
C VAL A 45 -7.60 -0.54 -5.42
N PRO A 46 -8.91 -0.28 -5.70
CA PRO A 46 -9.37 1.06 -6.08
C PRO A 46 -9.07 2.13 -5.02
N PHE A 47 -9.12 1.77 -3.73
CA PHE A 47 -8.84 2.68 -2.63
C PHE A 47 -7.34 2.98 -2.56
N ALA A 48 -6.49 1.96 -2.58
CA ALA A 48 -5.05 2.13 -2.56
C ALA A 48 -4.55 2.92 -3.77
N ARG A 49 -5.06 2.63 -4.98
CA ARG A 49 -4.78 3.40 -6.20
C ARG A 49 -5.14 4.86 -6.05
N ARG A 50 -6.33 5.16 -5.50
CA ARG A 50 -6.77 6.54 -5.31
C ARG A 50 -5.82 7.33 -4.40
N VAL A 51 -5.30 6.71 -3.33
CA VAL A 51 -4.33 7.33 -2.42
C VAL A 51 -2.97 7.50 -3.12
N MET A 52 -2.51 6.49 -3.87
CA MET A 52 -1.27 6.56 -4.67
C MET A 52 -1.31 7.72 -5.67
N GLU A 53 -2.41 7.87 -6.41
CA GLU A 53 -2.58 8.91 -7.43
C GLU A 53 -2.71 10.31 -6.83
N GLU A 54 -3.36 10.44 -5.66
CA GLU A 54 -3.57 11.74 -5.02
C GLU A 54 -2.36 12.22 -4.21
N PHE A 55 -1.58 11.29 -3.65
CA PHE A 55 -0.45 11.59 -2.78
C PHE A 55 0.80 10.78 -3.15
N PRO A 56 1.27 10.85 -4.42
CA PRO A 56 2.33 9.96 -4.93
C PRO A 56 3.66 10.10 -4.19
N ASP A 57 3.87 11.22 -3.51
CA ASP A 57 5.09 11.54 -2.76
C ASP A 57 4.98 11.26 -1.25
N ARG A 58 3.82 10.79 -0.77
CA ARG A 58 3.56 10.60 0.67
C ARG A 58 3.00 9.22 0.98
N VAL A 59 3.39 8.25 0.18
CA VAL A 59 2.94 6.86 0.28
C VAL A 59 4.12 5.90 0.29
N LEU A 60 3.99 4.82 1.05
CA LEU A 60 4.97 3.74 1.10
C LEU A 60 4.27 2.38 1.16
N TRP A 61 5.03 1.30 0.98
CA TRP A 61 4.52 -0.07 1.06
C TRP A 61 5.37 -0.93 1.99
N GLY A 62 4.79 -2.03 2.49
CA GLY A 62 5.50 -3.09 3.20
C GLY A 62 4.54 -4.22 3.53
N THR A 63 5.03 -5.45 3.64
CA THR A 63 4.20 -6.68 3.74
C THR A 63 3.30 -6.74 4.98
N ASP A 64 3.70 -6.12 6.09
CA ASP A 64 3.10 -6.36 7.43
C ASP A 64 3.43 -7.74 8.01
N TRP A 65 4.44 -8.43 7.47
CA TRP A 65 4.97 -9.66 8.05
C TRP A 65 5.42 -9.43 9.51
N PRO A 66 5.14 -10.33 10.48
CA PRO A 66 4.55 -11.68 10.34
C PRO A 66 3.01 -11.74 10.47
N HIS A 67 2.30 -10.70 10.02
CA HIS A 67 0.83 -10.59 10.05
C HIS A 67 0.21 -10.85 11.44
N PRO A 68 0.63 -10.12 12.49
CA PRO A 68 0.14 -10.36 13.85
C PRO A 68 -1.39 -10.23 13.92
N ASN A 69 -2.02 -11.09 14.71
CA ASN A 69 -3.48 -11.12 14.92
C ASN A 69 -4.33 -11.39 13.67
N LEU A 70 -3.74 -11.82 12.55
CA LEU A 70 -4.50 -12.31 11.41
C LEU A 70 -4.95 -13.75 11.71
N LYS A 71 -6.25 -13.93 11.95
CA LYS A 71 -6.83 -15.22 12.40
C LYS A 71 -7.53 -15.99 11.30
N ASP A 72 -7.87 -15.33 10.20
CA ASP A 72 -8.70 -15.89 9.14
C ASP A 72 -7.87 -16.72 8.14
N HIS A 73 -6.74 -16.20 7.70
CA HIS A 73 -5.77 -16.89 6.84
C HIS A 73 -4.37 -16.28 6.99
N MET A 74 -3.33 -17.04 6.68
CA MET A 74 -1.99 -16.48 6.47
C MET A 74 -1.84 -16.23 4.96
N PRO A 75 -1.60 -14.99 4.50
CA PRO A 75 -1.36 -14.72 3.09
C PRO A 75 -0.04 -15.35 2.64
N ASP A 76 0.06 -15.73 1.38
CA ASP A 76 1.35 -15.93 0.73
C ASP A 76 1.99 -14.55 0.51
N ASP A 77 3.11 -14.28 1.20
CA ASP A 77 3.87 -13.03 1.07
C ASP A 77 4.32 -12.76 -0.38
N GLY A 78 4.59 -13.81 -1.17
CA GLY A 78 4.95 -13.69 -2.58
C GLY A 78 3.80 -13.11 -3.41
N LEU A 79 2.57 -13.57 -3.15
CA LEU A 79 1.36 -13.05 -3.80
C LEU A 79 0.98 -11.64 -3.30
N LEU A 80 1.42 -11.23 -2.10
CA LEU A 80 1.25 -9.84 -1.64
C LEU A 80 2.09 -8.84 -2.44
N VAL A 81 3.22 -9.26 -3.01
CA VAL A 81 4.03 -8.38 -3.88
C VAL A 81 3.30 -8.14 -5.21
N ASP A 82 2.52 -9.10 -5.69
CA ASP A 82 1.71 -8.97 -6.91
C ASP A 82 0.57 -7.94 -6.76
N PHE A 83 0.25 -7.51 -5.54
CA PHE A 83 -0.64 -6.37 -5.27
C PHE A 83 -0.04 -5.02 -5.73
N ILE A 84 1.30 -4.89 -5.72
CA ILE A 84 1.97 -3.60 -5.97
C ILE A 84 1.69 -3.07 -7.39
N PRO A 85 1.83 -3.85 -8.48
CA PRO A 85 1.49 -3.37 -9.82
C PRO A 85 0.03 -2.95 -9.98
N HIS A 86 -0.89 -3.54 -9.21
CA HIS A 86 -2.30 -3.13 -9.23
C HIS A 86 -2.51 -1.76 -8.59
N VAL A 87 -1.72 -1.38 -7.58
CA VAL A 87 -1.79 -0.07 -6.92
C VAL A 87 -0.94 1.00 -7.63
N ALA A 88 0.25 0.61 -8.07
CA ALA A 88 1.24 1.44 -8.76
C ALA A 88 1.51 0.86 -10.17
N PRO A 89 0.68 1.22 -11.17
CA PRO A 89 0.71 0.58 -12.49
C PRO A 89 1.91 0.97 -13.37
N THR A 90 2.72 1.96 -12.96
CA THR A 90 3.88 2.42 -13.72
C THR A 90 5.16 2.23 -12.92
N ALA A 91 6.28 2.05 -13.62
CA ALA A 91 7.59 1.93 -12.98
C ALA A 91 7.95 3.16 -12.12
N ASP A 92 7.53 4.37 -12.53
CA ASP A 92 7.72 5.59 -11.74
C ASP A 92 6.96 5.53 -10.41
N LEU A 93 5.69 5.13 -10.44
CA LEU A 93 4.87 4.99 -9.24
C LEU A 93 5.41 3.90 -8.31
N GLN A 94 5.89 2.78 -8.87
CA GLN A 94 6.52 1.70 -8.09
C GLN A 94 7.81 2.19 -7.43
N ARG A 95 8.64 2.93 -8.17
CA ARG A 95 9.87 3.51 -7.64
C ARG A 95 9.57 4.49 -6.50
N ARG A 96 8.58 5.36 -6.64
CA ARG A 96 8.15 6.26 -5.56
C ARG A 96 7.71 5.47 -4.34
N LEU A 97 6.81 4.51 -4.52
CA LEU A 97 6.21 3.73 -3.44
C LEU A 97 7.23 2.86 -2.66
N LEU A 98 8.23 2.32 -3.35
CA LEU A 98 9.17 1.33 -2.79
C LEU A 98 10.55 1.87 -2.48
N VAL A 99 10.96 2.97 -3.10
CA VAL A 99 12.33 3.50 -3.01
C VAL A 99 12.31 4.96 -2.58
N ASP A 100 11.86 5.88 -3.44
CA ASP A 100 12.11 7.31 -3.22
C ASP A 100 11.40 7.83 -1.96
N ASN A 101 10.15 7.40 -1.72
CA ASN A 101 9.39 7.80 -0.54
C ASN A 101 9.93 7.19 0.77
N PRO A 102 10.15 5.85 0.87
CA PRO A 102 10.81 5.27 2.03
C PRO A 102 12.19 5.86 2.32
N MET A 103 13.02 6.11 1.30
CA MET A 103 14.35 6.70 1.48
C MET A 103 14.26 8.10 2.07
N ARG A 104 13.37 8.96 1.56
CA ARG A 104 13.18 10.29 2.11
C ARG A 104 12.65 10.28 3.55
N LEU A 105 11.85 9.27 3.91
CA LEU A 105 11.22 9.18 5.24
C LEU A 105 12.16 8.58 6.30
N TYR A 106 12.91 7.53 5.96
CA TYR A 106 13.71 6.76 6.92
C TYR A 106 15.22 7.02 6.83
N TRP A 107 15.72 7.46 5.67
CA TRP A 107 17.14 7.76 5.40
C TRP A 107 17.33 9.12 4.72
N PRO A 108 16.82 10.21 5.31
CA PRO A 108 16.89 11.54 4.69
C PRO A 108 18.32 12.01 4.40
N GLU A 109 19.31 11.55 5.17
CA GLU A 109 20.73 11.82 4.98
C GLU A 109 21.29 11.21 3.68
N GLU A 110 20.81 10.03 3.28
CA GLU A 110 21.22 9.36 2.05
C GLU A 110 20.48 9.95 0.83
N ALA A 111 19.23 10.38 1.02
CA ALA A 111 18.42 10.97 -0.05
C ALA A 111 18.88 12.37 -0.49
N ALA A 112 19.63 13.09 0.34
CA ALA A 112 20.13 14.43 0.07
C ALA A 112 21.54 14.48 -0.56
N SER A 113 22.16 13.32 -0.80
CA SER A 113 23.53 13.17 -1.32
C SER A 113 23.60 13.07 -2.84
#